data_AF-A0A2A5WXF4-F1
#
_entry.id   AF-A0A2A5WXF4-F1
#
_cell.length_a   1.000
_cell.length_b   1.000
_cell.length_c   1.000
_cell.angle_alpha   90.00
_cell.angle_beta   90.00
_cell.angle_gamma   90.00
#
_symmetry.space_group_name_H-M   'P 1'
#
loop_
_entity.id
_entity.type
_entity.pdbx_description
1 polymer ?
#
loop_
_entity_poly.entity_id
_entity_poly.type
_entity_poly.pdbx_seq_one_letter_code
_entity_poly.pdbx_strand_id
1 'polypeptide(L)' 'EFQSLNQSYTQQFGFPFILAVRGRNRQQVLENFRKRIDSGRDDEFAEALRQVHRIAWLRLQEIECYN' A
#
# COMPACT_ATOMS: atom_id res chain seq x y z
N GLU A 1 12.53 -9.05 6.67
CA GLU A 1 12.13 -8.84 5.27
C GLU A 1 11.27 -7.59 5.09
N PHE A 2 10.04 -7.53 5.62
CA PHE A 2 9.15 -6.36 5.47
C PHE A 2 9.75 -5.01 5.89
N GLN A 3 10.40 -4.95 7.05
CA GLN A 3 11.03 -3.71 7.51
C GLN A 3 12.15 -3.23 6.57
N SER A 4 13.00 -4.15 6.12
CA SER A 4 14.08 -3.84 5.17
C SER A 4 13.52 -3.37 3.83
N LEU A 5 12.50 -4.06 3.31
CA LEU A 5 11.81 -3.64 2.09
C LEU A 5 11.15 -2.26 2.22
N ASN A 6 10.49 -1.98 3.35
CA ASN A 6 9.87 -0.68 3.60
C ASN A 6 10.91 0.44 3.71
N GLN A 7 12.08 0.15 4.27
CA GLN A 7 13.19 1.10 4.35
C GLN A 7 13.73 1.43 2.95
N SER A 8 14.02 0.42 2.13
CA SER A 8 14.47 0.62 0.75
C SER A 8 13.44 1.37 -0.09
N TYR A 9 12.17 0.99 0.05
CA TYR A 9 11.07 1.66 -0.64
C TYR A 9 10.95 3.14 -0.24
N THR A 10 11.01 3.44 1.06
CA THR A 10 10.94 4.83 1.54
C THR A 10 12.13 5.65 1.05
N GLN A 11 13.32 5.06 0.96
CA GLN A 11 14.50 5.73 0.39
C GLN A 11 14.33 6.03 -1.10
N GLN A 12 13.71 5.12 -1.87
CA GLN A 12 13.50 5.27 -3.31
C GLN A 12 12.38 6.26 -3.65
N PHE A 13 11.23 6.16 -2.96
CA PHE A 13 10.02 6.90 -3.33
C PHE A 13 9.71 8.10 -2.42
N GLY A 14 10.31 8.18 -1.23
CA GLY A 14 10.14 9.30 -0.29
C GLY A 14 8.91 9.20 0.61
N PHE A 15 8.18 8.08 0.58
CA PHE A 15 7.02 7.80 1.42
C PHE A 15 6.95 6.30 1.75
N PRO A 16 6.28 5.89 2.85
CA PRO A 16 6.17 4.47 3.23
C PRO A 16 5.35 3.68 2.22
N PHE A 17 5.54 2.36 2.16
CA PHE A 17 4.72 1.50 1.30
C PHE A 17 3.26 1.47 1.77
N ILE A 18 2.33 1.86 0.90
CA ILE A 18 0.89 1.91 1.20
C ILE A 18 0.16 0.81 0.43
N LEU A 19 -0.60 -0.02 1.15
CA LEU A 19 -1.43 -1.08 0.57
C LEU A 19 -2.66 -1.35 1.45
N ALA A 20 -3.84 -1.41 0.84
CA ALA A 20 -5.04 -1.91 1.51
C ALA A 20 -4.97 -3.44 1.69
N VAL A 21 -4.86 -3.89 2.94
CA VAL A 21 -4.64 -5.32 3.28
C VAL A 21 -5.91 -6.11 3.58
N ARG A 22 -7.09 -5.49 3.63
CA ARG A 22 -8.36 -6.21 3.89
C ARG A 22 -8.56 -7.29 2.83
N GLY A 23 -8.68 -8.56 3.27
CA GLY A 23 -8.83 -9.72 2.39
C GLY A 23 -7.54 -10.21 1.72
N ARG A 24 -6.37 -9.70 2.11
CA ARG A 24 -5.06 -10.15 1.60
C ARG A 24 -4.29 -10.92 2.66
N ASN A 25 -3.58 -11.97 2.22
CA ASN A 25 -2.64 -12.68 3.06
C ASN A 25 -1.21 -12.10 2.93
N ARG A 26 -0.31 -12.53 3.82
CA ARG A 26 1.08 -12.04 3.86
C ARG A 26 1.84 -12.24 2.54
N GLN A 27 1.64 -13.36 1.84
CA GLN A 27 2.31 -13.64 0.56
C GLN A 27 1.87 -12.66 -0.51
N GLN A 28 0.56 -12.40 -0.63
CA GLN A 28 0.02 -11.43 -1.58
C GLN A 28 0.55 -10.02 -1.31
N VAL A 29 0.73 -9.63 -0.05
CA VAL A 29 1.34 -8.34 0.30
C VAL A 29 2.80 -8.29 -0.17
N LEU A 30 3.60 -9.34 0.08
CA LEU A 30 5.00 -9.41 -0.38
C LEU A 30 5.12 -9.38 -1.91
N GLU A 31 4.25 -10.09 -2.63
CA GLU A 31 4.22 -10.07 -4.09
C GLU A 31 3.89 -8.69 -4.64
N ASN A 32 2.93 -7.98 -4.04
CA ASN A 32 2.62 -6.61 -4.42
C ASN A 32 3.81 -5.67 -4.16
N PHE A 33 4.48 -5.85 -3.03
CA PHE A 33 5.67 -5.08 -2.68
C PHE A 33 6.76 -5.27 -3.74
N ARG A 34 7.11 -6.52 -4.05
CA ARG A 34 8.17 -6.86 -5.01
C ARG A 34 7.87 -6.34 -6.42
N LYS A 35 6.60 -6.34 -6.84
CA LYS A 35 6.21 -5.77 -8.14
C LYS A 35 6.35 -4.25 -8.19
N ARG A 36 6.06 -3.57 -7.07
CA ARG A 36 5.98 -2.11 -7.00
C ARG A 36 7.32 -1.43 -6.74
N ILE A 37 8.27 -2.11 -6.10
CA ILE A 37 9.60 -1.54 -5.87
C ILE A 37 10.36 -1.27 -7.19
N ASP A 38 10.07 -2.04 -8.24
CA ASP A 38 10.67 -1.86 -9.56
C ASP A 38 9.91 -0.86 -10.45
N SER A 39 8.84 -0.23 -9.94
CA SER A 39 8.03 0.74 -10.70
C SER A 39 8.66 2.13 -10.76
N GLY A 40 8.29 2.89 -11.80
CA GLY A 40 8.65 4.31 -11.91
C GLY A 40 8.03 5.14 -10.79
N ARG A 41 8.69 6.24 -10.41
CA ARG A 41 8.23 7.09 -9.29
C ARG A 41 6.81 7.63 -9.48
N ASP A 42 6.47 8.08 -10.68
CA ASP A 42 5.14 8.67 -10.96
C ASP A 42 4.03 7.61 -10.91
N ASP A 43 4.28 6.43 -11.47
CA ASP A 43 3.36 5.30 -11.41
C ASP A 43 3.13 4.85 -9.96
N GLU A 44 4.21 4.80 -9.19
CA GLU A 44 4.15 4.37 -7.80
C GLU A 44 3.46 5.39 -6.90
N PHE A 45 3.65 6.68 -7.16
CA PHE A 45 2.91 7.75 -6.48
C PHE A 45 1.41 7.65 -6.78
N ALA A 46 1.04 7.45 -8.06
CA ALA A 46 -0.35 7.27 -8.45
C ALA A 46 -0.98 6.01 -7.80
N GLU A 47 -0.24 4.91 -7.73
CA GLU A 47 -0.70 3.70 -7.05
C GLU A 47 -0.84 3.89 -5.55
N ALA A 48 0.13 4.53 -4.89
CA ALA A 48 0.05 4.83 -3.46
C ALA A 48 -1.19 5.68 -3.14
N LEU A 49 -1.51 6.68 -3.98
CA LEU A 49 -2.71 7.49 -3.82
C LEU A 49 -4.00 6.66 -3.96
N ARG A 50 -4.06 5.74 -4.94
CA ARG A 50 -5.18 4.80 -5.07
C ARG A 50 -5.35 3.95 -3.82
N GLN A 51 -4.24 3.49 -3.23
CA GLN A 51 -4.29 2.71 -1.98
C GLN A 51 -4.76 3.56 -0.79
N VAL A 52 -4.35 4.82 -0.68
CA VAL A 52 -4.88 5.76 0.33
C VAL A 52 -6.40 5.92 0.19
N HIS A 53 -6.90 6.16 -1.03
CA HIS A 53 -8.36 6.28 -1.26
C HIS A 53 -9.09 4.99 -0.90
N ARG A 54 -8.53 3.83 -1.23
CA ARG A 54 -9.11 2.53 -0.86
C ARG A 54 -9.18 2.36 0.65
N ILE A 55 -8.11 2.70 1.38
CA ILE A 55 -8.08 2.62 2.85
C ILE A 55 -9.12 3.57 3.45
N ALA A 56 -9.20 4.81 2.96
CA ALA A 56 -10.19 5.79 3.42
C ALA A 56 -11.62 5.28 3.22
N TRP A 57 -11.95 4.77 2.03
CA TRP A 57 -13.25 4.18 1.73
C TRP A 57 -13.57 2.99 2.65
N LEU A 58 -12.61 2.08 2.83
CA LEU A 58 -12.77 0.90 3.70
C LEU A 58 -13.04 1.28 5.17
N ARG A 59 -12.50 2.42 5.64
CA ARG A 59 -12.75 2.96 6.99
C ARG A 59 -14.11 3.64 7.09
N LEU A 60 -14.51 4.40 6.06
CA LEU A 60 -15.84 5.02 6.02
C LEU A 60 -16.95 3.96 6.06
N GLN A 61 -16.80 2.88 5.28
CA GLN A 61 -17.74 1.75 5.32
C GLN A 61 -17.84 1.10 6.70
N GLU A 62 -16.72 0.96 7.42
CA GLU A 62 -16.76 0.43 8.79
C GLU A 62 -17.60 1.33 9.70
N ILE A 63 -17.45 2.65 9.59
CA ILE A 63 -18.23 3.62 10.39
C ILE A 63 -19.72 3.55 10.03
N GLU A 64 -20.08 3.52 8.75
CA GLU A 64 -21.47 3.46 8.29
C GLU A 64 -22.18 2.16 8.73
N CYS A 65 -21.46 1.04 8.80
CA CYS A 65 -22.00 -0.24 9.25
C CYS A 65 -22.32 -0.31 10.76
N TYR A 66 -21.85 0.65 11.57
CA TYR A 66 -22.19 0.71 13.01
C TYR A 66 -23.44 1.57 13.31
N ASN A 67 -24.01 2.25 12.30
CA ASN A 67 -25.26 3.03 12.42
C ASN A 67 -26.47 2.22 11.94
#